data_AF-A0A0R0M0Z8-F1
#
_entry.id   AF-A0A0R0M0Z8-F1
#
_cell.length_a   1.000
_cell.length_b   1.000
_cell.length_c   1.000
_cell.angle_alpha   90.00
_cell.angle_beta   90.00
_cell.angle_gamma   90.00
#
_symmetry.space_group_name_H-M   'P 1'
#
loop_
_entity.id
_entity.type
_entity.pdbx_description
1 polymer ?
#
loop_
_entity_poly.entity_id
_entity_poly.type
_entity_poly.pdbx_seq_one_letter_code
_entity_poly.pdbx_strand_id
1 'polypeptide(L)'
;MREKKKISLIKDLRLMMYGFGDQKSPRKDTTEVLHSYLLAYLKTVLIKTQNIAKLKGKTKTDDLLYVIKKDRRKYLRVKDLLMTNEELKNARKSFNIEEFEKEN
;
A
#
# COMPACT_ATOMS: atom_id res chain seq x y z
N MET A 1 -14.37 11.19 -25.54
CA MET A 1 -14.03 11.10 -24.10
C MET A 1 -13.18 9.86 -23.90
N ARG A 2 -11.95 9.98 -23.35
CA ARG A 2 -11.15 8.79 -23.00
C ARG A 2 -11.86 8.05 -21.87
N GLU A 3 -12.26 6.80 -22.09
CA GLU A 3 -12.75 5.94 -21.01
C GLU A 3 -11.72 5.91 -19.88
N LYS A 4 -12.11 6.36 -18.69
CA LYS A 4 -11.25 6.26 -17.52
C LYS A 4 -11.12 4.78 -17.17
N LYS A 5 -9.93 4.22 -17.37
CA LYS A 5 -9.59 2.85 -16.95
C LYS A 5 -10.01 2.67 -15.49
N LYS A 6 -10.97 1.78 -15.25
CA LYS A 6 -11.47 1.51 -13.90
C LYS A 6 -10.35 0.83 -13.10
N ILE A 7 -9.92 1.45 -12.01
CA ILE A 7 -8.96 0.83 -11.09
C ILE A 7 -9.64 -0.39 -10.47
N SER A 8 -9.04 -1.57 -10.64
CA SER A 8 -9.54 -2.82 -10.09
C SER A 8 -8.47 -3.46 -9.22
N LEU A 9 -8.80 -3.63 -7.93
CA LEU A 9 -7.97 -4.30 -6.93
C LEU A 9 -8.55 -5.68 -6.57
N ILE A 10 -9.49 -6.19 -7.37
CA ILE A 10 -10.26 -7.41 -7.06
C ILE A 10 -9.36 -8.64 -6.91
N LYS A 11 -8.31 -8.76 -7.75
CA LYS A 11 -7.39 -9.92 -7.70
C LYS A 11 -6.64 -9.97 -6.37
N ASP A 12 -6.04 -8.84 -5.97
CA ASP A 12 -5.30 -8.73 -4.71
C ASP A 12 -6.23 -8.83 -3.50
N LEU A 13 -7.46 -8.28 -3.62
CA LEU A 13 -8.45 -8.36 -2.56
C LEU A 13 -8.88 -9.79 -2.28
N ARG A 14 -9.03 -10.65 -3.30
CA ARG A 14 -9.34 -12.08 -3.08
C ARG A 14 -8.24 -12.79 -2.31
N LEU A 15 -6.97 -12.50 -2.60
CA LEU A 15 -5.83 -13.06 -1.87
C LEU A 15 -5.81 -12.56 -0.42
N MET A 16 -6.10 -11.27 -0.20
CA MET A 16 -6.21 -10.72 1.15
C MET A 16 -7.39 -11.34 1.93
N MET A 17 -8.56 -11.48 1.32
CA MET A 17 -9.73 -12.12 1.95
C MET A 17 -9.38 -13.53 2.46
N TYR A 18 -8.70 -14.34 1.63
CA TYR A 18 -8.18 -15.64 2.06
C TYR A 18 -7.17 -15.52 3.21
N GLY A 19 -6.22 -14.58 3.12
CA GLY A 19 -5.25 -14.31 4.19
C GLY A 19 -5.87 -13.85 5.52
N PHE A 20 -7.09 -13.30 5.49
CA PHE A 20 -7.87 -12.93 6.67
C PHE A 20 -8.84 -14.03 7.14
N GLY A 21 -8.79 -15.23 6.54
CA GLY A 21 -9.55 -16.40 6.97
C GLY A 21 -10.83 -16.69 6.17
N ASP A 22 -11.08 -15.98 5.06
CA ASP A 22 -12.15 -16.36 4.13
C ASP A 22 -11.75 -17.60 3.30
N GLN A 23 -12.68 -18.13 2.50
CA GLN A 23 -12.41 -19.24 1.60
C GLN A 23 -11.39 -18.89 0.50
N LYS A 24 -10.71 -19.91 -0.05
CA LYS A 24 -9.71 -19.77 -1.12
C LYS A 24 -10.23 -19.06 -2.37
N SER A 25 -11.52 -19.22 -2.68
CA SER A 25 -12.18 -18.51 -3.77
C SER A 25 -13.43 -17.78 -3.27
N PRO A 26 -13.27 -16.58 -2.69
CA PRO A 26 -14.38 -15.79 -2.18
C PRO A 26 -15.44 -15.54 -3.25
N ARG A 27 -16.70 -15.44 -2.83
CA ARG A 27 -17.80 -15.16 -3.75
C ARG A 27 -17.61 -13.80 -4.42
N LYS A 28 -17.90 -13.75 -5.72
CA LYS A 28 -17.69 -12.56 -6.55
C LYS A 28 -18.46 -11.34 -6.05
N ASP A 29 -19.73 -11.52 -5.69
CA ASP A 29 -20.59 -10.47 -5.12
C ASP A 29 -19.97 -9.83 -3.87
N THR A 30 -19.46 -10.66 -2.96
CA THR A 30 -18.82 -10.24 -1.71
C THR A 30 -17.53 -9.47 -1.99
N THR A 31 -16.69 -9.98 -2.90
CA THR A 31 -15.47 -9.29 -3.32
C THR A 31 -15.78 -7.94 -3.97
N GLU A 32 -16.81 -7.84 -4.80
CA GLU A 32 -17.20 -6.58 -5.46
C GLU A 32 -17.69 -5.52 -4.46
N VAL A 33 -18.48 -5.93 -3.46
CA VAL A 33 -18.92 -5.04 -2.37
C VAL A 33 -17.71 -4.58 -1.54
N LEU A 34 -16.84 -5.52 -1.13
CA LEU A 34 -15.65 -5.17 -0.33
C LEU A 34 -14.69 -4.26 -1.11
N HIS A 35 -14.55 -4.48 -2.43
CA HIS A 35 -13.77 -3.62 -3.31
C HIS A 35 -14.34 -2.19 -3.35
N SER A 36 -15.67 -2.06 -3.35
CA SER A 36 -16.34 -0.75 -3.32
C SER A 36 -16.07 -0.03 -1.99
N TYR A 37 -16.12 -0.73 -0.86
CA TYR A 37 -15.76 -0.18 0.45
C TYR A 37 -14.29 0.23 0.53
N LEU A 38 -13.39 -0.58 -0.01
CA LEU A 38 -11.96 -0.27 -0.09
C LEU A 38 -11.72 1.03 -0.87
N LEU A 39 -12.31 1.17 -2.05
CA LEU A 39 -12.16 2.39 -2.86
C LEU A 39 -12.72 3.63 -2.15
N ALA A 40 -13.87 3.52 -1.48
CA ALA A 40 -14.47 4.61 -0.71
C ALA A 40 -13.57 5.03 0.47
N TYR A 41 -12.99 4.06 1.18
CA TYR A 41 -12.03 4.31 2.25
C TYR A 41 -10.77 5.01 1.73
N LEU A 42 -10.15 4.48 0.67
CA LEU A 42 -8.95 5.07 0.07
C LEU A 42 -9.21 6.50 -0.41
N LYS A 43 -10.34 6.74 -1.09
CA LYS A 43 -10.75 8.08 -1.52
C LYS A 43 -10.84 9.04 -0.34
N THR A 44 -11.45 8.61 0.76
CA THR A 44 -11.59 9.43 1.98
C THR A 44 -10.23 9.78 2.59
N VAL A 45 -9.33 8.79 2.69
CA VAL A 45 -7.97 9.00 3.22
C VAL A 45 -7.19 9.95 2.33
N LEU A 46 -7.20 9.75 1.00
CA LEU A 46 -6.46 10.57 0.06
C LEU A 46 -6.98 12.01 -0.02
N ILE A 47 -8.29 12.24 0.09
CA ILE A 47 -8.86 13.58 0.17
C ILE A 47 -8.36 14.30 1.44
N LYS A 48 -8.34 13.61 2.58
CA LYS A 48 -7.80 14.17 3.83
C LYS A 48 -6.32 14.52 3.68
N THR A 49 -5.52 13.62 3.10
CA THR A 49 -4.10 13.86 2.82
C THR A 49 -3.89 15.06 1.91
N GLN A 50 -4.66 15.14 0.82
CA GLN A 50 -4.58 16.26 -0.12
C GLN A 50 -4.94 17.59 0.55
N ASN A 51 -5.97 17.62 1.40
CA ASN A 51 -6.36 18.85 2.10
C ASN A 51 -5.28 19.37 3.04
N ILE A 52 -4.52 18.48 3.70
CA ILE A 52 -3.36 18.86 4.51
C ILE A 52 -2.22 19.35 3.62
N ALA A 53 -1.96 18.65 2.51
CA ALA A 53 -0.90 19.00 1.57
C ALA A 53 -1.14 20.33 0.83
N LYS A 54 -2.40 20.75 0.63
CA LYS A 54 -2.75 22.04 -0.01
C LYS A 54 -2.07 23.22 0.66
N LEU A 55 -1.92 23.19 1.99
CA LEU A 55 -1.21 24.23 2.75
C LEU A 55 0.27 24.35 2.34
N LYS A 56 0.87 23.26 1.84
CA LYS A 56 2.28 23.17 1.42
C LYS A 56 2.45 23.23 -0.11
N GLY A 57 1.36 23.30 -0.88
CA GLY A 57 1.36 23.36 -2.34
C GLY A 57 1.66 22.04 -3.08
N LYS A 58 2.20 21.00 -2.42
CA LYS A 58 2.47 19.68 -3.01
C LYS A 58 2.20 18.55 -2.03
N THR A 59 1.58 17.47 -2.51
CA THR A 59 1.33 16.25 -1.73
C THR A 59 2.58 15.39 -1.64
N LYS A 60 3.03 15.11 -0.42
CA LYS A 60 4.14 14.18 -0.13
C LYS A 60 3.61 12.92 0.58
N THR A 61 4.43 11.87 0.58
CA THR A 61 4.14 10.63 1.32
C THR A 61 4.03 10.85 2.83
N ASP A 62 4.80 11.81 3.36
CA ASP A 62 4.77 12.15 4.79
C ASP A 62 3.42 12.73 5.23
N ASP A 63 2.70 13.39 4.31
CA ASP A 63 1.36 13.91 4.62
C ASP A 63 0.36 12.74 4.80
N LEU A 64 0.54 11.63 4.09
CA LEU A 64 -0.26 10.42 4.30
C LEU A 64 0.04 9.80 5.68
N LEU A 65 1.32 9.70 6.03
CA LEU A 65 1.78 9.27 7.36
C LEU A 65 1.19 10.13 8.48
N TYR A 66 1.12 11.45 8.26
CA TYR A 66 0.49 12.38 9.20
C TYR A 66 -1.01 12.12 9.36
N VAL A 67 -1.75 11.81 8.28
CA VAL A 67 -3.19 11.49 8.37
C VAL A 67 -3.44 10.22 9.17
N ILE A 68 -2.62 9.18 8.97
CA ILE A 68 -2.79 7.88 9.63
C ILE A 68 -2.26 7.85 11.07
N LYS A 69 -1.50 8.87 11.51
CA LYS A 69 -0.85 8.89 12.84
C LYS A 69 -1.80 8.70 14.02
N LYS A 70 -3.08 9.06 13.86
CA LYS A 70 -4.10 8.89 14.90
C LYS A 70 -4.42 7.41 15.17
N ASP A 71 -4.25 6.55 14.17
CA ASP A 71 -4.41 5.11 14.30
C ASP A 71 -3.04 4.48 14.61
N ARG A 72 -2.77 4.28 15.91
CA ARG A 72 -1.45 3.79 16.37
C ARG A 72 -1.06 2.48 15.72
N ARG A 73 -2.01 1.56 15.51
CA ARG A 73 -1.72 0.24 14.92
C ARG A 73 -1.30 0.37 13.46
N LYS A 74 -2.05 1.14 12.66
CA LYS A 74 -1.69 1.38 11.25
C LYS A 74 -0.39 2.16 11.12
N TYR A 75 -0.17 3.16 11.97
CA TYR A 75 1.03 3.98 11.96
C TYR A 75 2.30 3.16 12.24
N LEU A 76 2.28 2.33 13.29
CA LEU A 76 3.41 1.44 13.62
C LEU A 76 3.65 0.44 12.48
N ARG A 77 2.58 -0.19 11.98
CA ARG A 77 2.70 -1.16 10.88
C ARG A 77 3.37 -0.57 9.64
N VAL A 78 3.07 0.68 9.28
CA VAL A 78 3.71 1.35 8.15
C VAL A 78 5.20 1.58 8.41
N LYS A 79 5.59 1.99 9.63
CA LYS A 79 7.00 2.14 10.00
C LYS A 79 7.77 0.82 9.89
N ASP A 80 7.21 -0.25 10.45
CA ASP A 80 7.83 -1.58 10.41
C ASP A 80 8.05 -2.03 8.96
N LEU A 81 7.03 -1.89 8.10
CA LEU A 81 7.12 -2.24 6.68
C LEU A 81 8.20 -1.43 5.94
N LEU A 82 8.34 -0.14 6.23
CA LEU A 82 9.37 0.71 5.62
C LEU A 82 10.77 0.28 6.07
N MET A 83 10.94 0.03 7.38
CA MET A 83 12.20 -0.45 7.96
C MET A 83 12.63 -1.80 7.36
N THR A 84 11.74 -2.80 7.36
CA THR A 84 12.04 -4.11 6.77
C THR A 84 12.35 -4.01 5.28
N ASN A 85 11.70 -3.10 4.55
CA ASN A 85 12.02 -2.90 3.14
C ASN A 85 13.42 -2.29 2.93
N GLU A 86 13.86 -1.39 3.82
CA GLU A 86 15.23 -0.87 3.81
C GLU A 86 16.26 -1.96 4.14
N GLU A 87 15.99 -2.80 5.15
CA GLU A 87 16.81 -3.96 5.49
C GLU A 87 16.96 -4.92 4.30
N LEU A 88 15.85 -5.27 3.64
CA LEU A 88 15.86 -6.13 2.45
C LEU A 88 16.65 -5.52 1.29
N LYS A 89 16.56 -4.20 1.09
CA LYS A 89 17.35 -3.50 0.07
C LYS A 89 18.84 -3.53 0.40
N ASN A 90 19.21 -3.35 1.66
CA ASN A 90 20.60 -3.40 2.10
C ASN A 90 21.17 -4.82 1.97
N ALA A 91 20.42 -5.84 2.38
CA ALA A 91 20.81 -7.24 2.24
C ALA A 91 21.01 -7.62 0.75
N ARG A 92 20.16 -7.14 -0.16
CA ARG A 92 20.35 -7.39 -1.60
C ARG A 92 21.61 -6.72 -2.16
N LYS A 93 22.01 -5.56 -1.64
CA LYS A 93 23.23 -4.87 -2.07
C LYS A 93 24.49 -5.65 -1.71
N SER A 94 24.54 -6.28 -0.52
CA SER A 94 25.70 -7.08 -0.12
C SER A 94 25.95 -8.28 -1.03
N PHE A 95 24.90 -8.90 -1.59
CA PHE A 95 25.06 -10.01 -2.54
C PHE A 95 25.47 -9.56 -3.95
N ASN A 96 25.08 -8.36 -4.38
CA ASN A 96 25.49 -7.83 -5.70
C ASN A 96 26.98 -7.41 -5.73
N ILE A 97 27.64 -7.23 -4.58
CA ILE A 97 29.08 -6.91 -4.50
C ILE A 97 29.91 -8.19 -4.69
N GLU A 98 29.44 -9.34 -4.22
CA GLU A 98 30.14 -10.62 -4.34
C GLU A 98 30.27 -11.14 -5.79
N GLU A 99 29.41 -10.70 -6.72
CA GLU A 99 29.54 -11.03 -8.15
C GLU A 99 30.67 -10.23 -8.83
N PHE A 100 31.10 -9.08 -8.29
CA PHE A 100 32.20 -8.28 -8.84
C PHE A 100 33.60 -8.67 -8.32
N GLU A 101 33.68 -9.38 -7.19
CA GLU A 101 34.96 -9.79 -6.58
C GLU A 101 35.45 -11.18 -7.03
N LYS A 102 34.64 -11.93 -7.80
CA LYS A 102 35.03 -13.24 -8.35
C LYS A 102 35.60 -13.19 -9.77
N GLU A 103 35.64 -12.01 -10.40
CA GLU A 103 36.21 -11.80 -11.73
C GLU A 103 37.52 -11.00 -11.74
N ASN A 104 38.17 -10.76 -10.59
CA ASN A 104 39.50 -10.14 -10.52
C ASN A 104 40.55 -11.09 -9.93
#